data_AF-A0A5K3EZS8-F1
#
_entry.id   AF-A0A5K3EZS8-F1
#
_cell.length_a   1.000
_cell.length_b   1.000
_cell.length_c   1.000
_cell.angle_alpha   90.00
_cell.angle_beta   90.00
_cell.angle_gamma   90.00
#
_symmetry.space_group_name_H-M   'P 1'
#
loop_
_entity.id
_entity.type
_entity.pdbx_description
1 polymer ?
#
loop_
_entity_poly.entity_id
_entity_poly.type
_entity_poly.pdbx_seq_one_letter_code
_entity_poly.pdbx_strand_id
1 'polypeptide(L)'
;MDLKLARAVMDIQSSNYSITSIQRLQKTGFDFDRLSGQIVCKLVSRNFGLGLKILVSCGIQLACVDRETGDTPLILLAAEGLCGPVRYLLAHLPVEHLLHANESKRSVLSLLLSRGHGDCGCLEALLLRLPLSVGIHPHESCNRIVLTVADILDRIKTSEMDRVAGVFKFWISTNLINLENTTEETTDSAEDPRIKIQRRTIGVVVSDCLAGWKNTTVIRTSTFKCIQMLAKLHILGRLSTAFLESCRREIEVSQTLDRQKPLEPIQIKQLQQLQEGIVHLIDVFTPIPPLKTLTILRVRRQLQRAMLSASEESARDANCKAFFHHQIKELNLPMYLSQMILLQENVHFC
;
A
#
# COMPACT_ATOMS: atom_id res chain seq x y z
N MET A 1 -29.39 21.65 23.90
CA MET A 1 -29.54 20.84 22.67
C MET A 1 -30.93 21.08 22.12
N ASP A 2 -31.10 21.25 20.81
CA ASP A 2 -32.41 21.47 20.19
C ASP A 2 -33.31 20.22 20.36
N LEU A 3 -34.57 20.41 20.78
CA LEU A 3 -35.56 19.35 20.97
C LEU A 3 -35.81 18.54 19.69
N LYS A 4 -35.70 19.16 18.51
CA LYS A 4 -35.78 18.46 17.22
C LYS A 4 -34.57 17.57 16.97
N LEU A 5 -33.36 18.08 17.25
CA LEU A 5 -32.10 17.34 17.11
C LEU A 5 -32.06 16.13 18.06
N ALA A 6 -32.45 16.32 19.33
CA ALA A 6 -32.48 15.23 20.31
C ALA A 6 -33.40 14.08 19.88
N ARG A 7 -34.61 14.40 19.38
CA ARG A 7 -35.55 13.40 18.85
C ARG A 7 -35.00 12.69 17.62
N ALA A 8 -34.43 13.43 16.66
CA ALA A 8 -33.83 12.83 15.46
C ALA A 8 -32.66 11.89 15.80
N VAL A 9 -31.81 12.26 16.77
CA VAL A 9 -30.73 11.39 17.26
C VAL A 9 -31.29 10.13 17.94
N MET A 10 -32.34 10.25 18.76
CA MET A 10 -33.01 9.08 19.35
C MET A 10 -33.65 8.16 18.29
N ASP A 11 -34.28 8.71 17.25
CA ASP A 11 -34.81 7.96 16.10
C ASP A 11 -33.71 7.19 15.35
N ILE A 12 -32.57 7.85 15.10
CA ILE A 12 -31.40 7.23 14.46
C ILE A 12 -30.84 6.10 15.31
N GLN A 13 -30.67 6.31 16.62
CA GLN A 13 -30.12 5.33 17.54
C GLN A 13 -31.06 4.13 17.76
N SER A 14 -32.35 4.38 17.99
CA SER A 14 -33.37 3.34 18.23
C SER A 14 -33.64 2.48 16.99
N SER A 15 -33.52 3.05 15.79
CA SER A 15 -33.55 2.29 14.53
C SER A 15 -32.22 1.66 14.14
N ASN A 16 -31.25 1.58 15.06
CA ASN A 16 -29.92 1.02 14.86
C ASN A 16 -29.23 1.56 13.60
N TYR A 17 -29.28 2.89 13.41
CA TYR A 17 -28.63 3.61 12.32
C TYR A 17 -29.13 3.24 10.92
N SER A 18 -30.40 2.83 10.78
CA SER A 18 -31.00 2.46 9.49
C SER A 18 -31.07 3.63 8.48
N ILE A 19 -30.65 3.37 7.23
CA ILE A 19 -30.83 4.28 6.08
C ILE A 19 -32.29 4.69 5.89
N THR A 20 -33.25 3.79 6.12
CA THR A 20 -34.67 4.10 5.91
C THR A 20 -35.17 5.19 6.88
N SER A 21 -34.64 5.21 8.10
CA SER A 21 -34.89 6.27 9.08
C SER A 21 -34.29 7.60 8.64
N ILE A 22 -33.06 7.59 8.11
CA ILE A 22 -32.40 8.79 7.58
C ILE A 22 -33.20 9.37 6.41
N GLN A 23 -33.59 8.54 5.43
CA GLN A 23 -34.42 8.98 4.31
C GLN A 23 -35.79 9.52 4.77
N ARG A 24 -36.39 8.94 5.82
CA ARG A 24 -37.62 9.46 6.44
C ARG A 24 -37.40 10.84 7.07
N LEU A 25 -36.34 11.00 7.85
CA LEU A 25 -35.98 12.28 8.49
C LEU A 25 -35.70 13.37 7.44
N GLN A 26 -34.97 13.05 6.37
CA GLN A 26 -34.77 13.97 5.24
C GLN A 26 -36.10 14.40 4.60
N LYS A 27 -37.01 13.45 4.33
CA LYS A 27 -38.34 13.74 3.77
C LYS A 27 -39.20 14.62 4.67
N THR A 28 -38.98 14.58 5.99
CA THR A 28 -39.62 15.50 6.95
C THR A 28 -38.92 16.87 7.08
N GLY A 29 -37.92 17.15 6.24
CA GLY A 29 -37.18 18.42 6.25
C GLY A 29 -36.19 18.56 7.40
N PHE A 30 -35.68 17.45 7.94
CA PHE A 30 -34.63 17.48 8.96
C PHE A 30 -33.27 17.84 8.33
N ASP A 31 -32.60 18.82 8.91
CA ASP A 31 -31.25 19.26 8.56
C ASP A 31 -30.20 18.44 9.33
N PHE A 32 -29.32 17.75 8.61
CA PHE A 32 -28.30 16.87 9.17
C PHE A 32 -26.97 17.57 9.49
N ASP A 33 -26.76 18.83 9.12
CA ASP A 33 -25.50 19.57 9.36
C ASP A 33 -25.19 19.69 10.87
N ARG A 34 -26.20 19.54 11.73
CA ARG A 34 -26.09 19.58 13.19
C ARG A 34 -25.78 18.23 13.85
N LEU A 35 -25.65 17.13 13.09
CA LEU A 35 -25.26 15.84 13.67
C LEU A 35 -23.81 15.89 14.16
N SER A 36 -23.55 15.28 15.32
CA SER A 36 -22.18 15.13 15.80
C SER A 36 -21.40 14.09 14.97
N GLY A 37 -20.08 14.28 14.85
CA GLY A 37 -19.21 13.33 14.16
C GLY A 37 -19.31 11.90 14.71
N GLN A 38 -19.62 11.73 16.01
CA GLN A 38 -19.90 10.44 16.65
C GLN A 38 -21.13 9.74 16.04
N ILE A 39 -22.22 10.46 15.80
CA ILE A 39 -23.43 9.90 15.16
C ILE A 39 -23.16 9.60 13.68
N VAL A 40 -22.46 10.49 12.97
CA VAL A 40 -22.09 10.26 11.56
C VAL A 40 -21.15 9.06 11.41
N CYS A 41 -20.16 8.90 12.28
CA CYS A 41 -19.26 7.75 12.29
C CYS A 41 -20.01 6.44 12.57
N LYS A 42 -20.97 6.44 13.51
CA LYS A 42 -21.84 5.29 13.78
C LYS A 42 -22.84 5.01 12.64
N LEU A 43 -23.28 6.02 11.90
CA LEU A 43 -24.03 5.83 10.65
C LEU A 43 -23.18 5.16 9.57
N VAL A 44 -21.95 5.62 9.36
CA VAL A 44 -21.04 5.10 8.32
C VAL A 44 -20.59 3.67 8.62
N SER A 45 -20.26 3.35 9.88
CA SER A 45 -19.85 1.99 10.28
C SER A 45 -20.96 0.94 10.20
N ARG A 46 -22.21 1.37 10.05
CA ARG A 46 -23.37 0.48 9.81
C ARG A 46 -23.81 0.45 8.34
N ASN A 47 -23.37 1.40 7.50
CA ASN A 47 -23.93 1.63 6.17
C ASN A 47 -22.85 1.84 5.09
N PHE A 48 -22.28 0.73 4.62
CA PHE A 48 -21.26 0.72 3.59
C PHE A 48 -21.83 0.71 2.15
N GLY A 49 -20.96 0.93 1.16
CA GLY A 49 -21.30 0.78 -0.26
C GLY A 49 -22.39 1.76 -0.74
N LEU A 50 -23.54 1.22 -1.17
CA LEU A 50 -24.69 2.03 -1.58
C LEU A 50 -25.23 2.88 -0.41
N GLY A 51 -25.15 2.37 0.82
CA GLY A 51 -25.59 3.11 2.01
C GLY A 51 -24.88 4.46 2.15
N LEU A 52 -23.56 4.49 1.95
CA LEU A 52 -22.76 5.72 2.00
C LEU A 52 -23.22 6.76 0.95
N LYS A 53 -23.54 6.31 -0.27
CA LYS A 53 -24.10 7.21 -1.31
C LYS A 53 -25.45 7.77 -0.89
N ILE A 54 -26.29 6.96 -0.25
CA ILE A 54 -27.59 7.42 0.25
C ILE A 54 -27.39 8.45 1.36
N LEU A 55 -26.50 8.20 2.34
CA LEU A 55 -26.20 9.17 3.41
C LEU A 55 -25.77 10.54 2.84
N VAL A 56 -24.88 10.57 1.84
CA VAL A 56 -24.49 11.83 1.17
C VAL A 56 -25.66 12.47 0.40
N SER A 57 -26.47 11.69 -0.32
CA SER A 57 -27.68 12.21 -0.97
C SER A 57 -28.74 12.72 0.01
N CYS A 58 -28.66 12.28 1.27
CA CYS A 58 -29.48 12.78 2.37
C CYS A 58 -28.96 14.10 2.98
N GLY A 59 -27.82 14.62 2.51
CA GLY A 59 -27.19 15.82 3.05
C GLY A 59 -26.31 15.59 4.27
N ILE A 60 -25.92 14.34 4.57
CA ILE A 60 -25.04 14.07 5.72
C ILE A 60 -23.60 14.42 5.37
N GLN A 61 -23.05 15.41 6.06
CA GLN A 61 -21.67 15.85 5.91
C GLN A 61 -20.69 14.80 6.46
N LEU A 62 -19.83 14.26 5.59
CA LEU A 62 -18.85 13.22 5.94
C LEU A 62 -17.46 13.78 6.29
N ALA A 63 -17.24 15.08 6.11
CA ALA A 63 -16.09 15.81 6.63
C ALA A 63 -16.29 16.11 8.13
N CYS A 64 -16.25 15.06 8.95
CA CYS A 64 -16.45 15.13 10.39
C CYS A 64 -15.45 14.24 11.16
N VAL A 65 -15.24 14.54 12.44
CA VAL A 65 -14.41 13.77 13.37
C VAL A 65 -15.25 13.38 14.59
N ASP A 66 -15.21 12.12 14.99
CA ASP A 66 -15.70 11.69 16.30
C ASP A 66 -14.78 12.22 17.40
N ARG A 67 -15.32 12.97 18.36
CA ARG A 67 -14.54 13.59 19.44
C ARG A 67 -14.11 12.62 20.54
N GLU A 68 -14.66 11.41 20.57
CA GLU A 68 -14.34 10.40 21.59
C GLU A 68 -13.24 9.43 21.16
N THR A 69 -12.97 9.32 19.85
CA THR A 69 -11.99 8.37 19.31
C THR A 69 -11.01 9.01 18.32
N GLY A 70 -11.32 10.22 17.84
CA GLY A 70 -10.66 10.84 16.70
C GLY A 70 -10.96 10.15 15.36
N ASP A 71 -11.91 9.22 15.25
CA ASP A 71 -12.21 8.57 13.96
C ASP A 71 -12.91 9.54 12.99
N THR A 72 -12.62 9.36 11.70
CA THR A 72 -13.39 9.95 10.59
C THR A 72 -14.10 8.85 9.81
N PRO A 73 -15.17 9.17 9.05
CA PRO A 73 -15.76 8.24 8.08
C PRO A 73 -14.74 7.55 7.17
N LEU A 74 -13.70 8.28 6.72
CA LEU A 74 -12.66 7.73 5.85
C LEU A 74 -11.72 6.76 6.60
N ILE A 75 -11.36 7.05 7.85
CA ILE A 75 -10.58 6.14 8.71
C ILE A 75 -11.33 4.83 8.93
N LEU A 76 -12.64 4.89 9.23
CA LEU A 76 -13.46 3.69 9.43
C LEU A 76 -13.52 2.82 8.15
N LEU A 77 -13.79 3.43 7.00
CA LEU A 77 -13.84 2.72 5.72
C LEU A 77 -12.47 2.12 5.32
N ALA A 78 -11.37 2.80 5.66
CA ALA A 78 -10.01 2.30 5.46
C ALA A 78 -9.65 1.15 6.43
N ALA A 79 -10.14 1.19 7.67
CA ALA A 79 -9.95 0.13 8.66
C ALA A 79 -10.68 -1.17 8.27
N GLU A 80 -11.88 -1.06 7.69
CA GLU A 80 -12.61 -2.19 7.10
C GLU A 80 -12.02 -2.64 5.74
N GLY A 81 -11.30 -1.77 5.04
CA GLY A 81 -10.68 -2.05 3.74
C GLY A 81 -11.65 -1.94 2.57
N LEU A 82 -12.60 -1.01 2.62
CA LEU A 82 -13.69 -0.89 1.66
C LEU A 82 -13.30 0.00 0.47
N CYS A 83 -12.61 -0.60 -0.52
CA CYS A 83 -11.95 0.12 -1.64
C CYS A 83 -12.86 1.09 -2.42
N GLY A 84 -14.14 0.75 -2.64
CA GLY A 84 -15.09 1.62 -3.34
C GLY A 84 -15.44 2.86 -2.52
N PRO A 85 -16.04 2.68 -1.32
CA PRO A 85 -16.28 3.76 -0.35
C PRO A 85 -15.06 4.63 -0.04
N VAL A 86 -13.88 4.04 0.15
CA VAL A 86 -12.63 4.78 0.37
C VAL A 86 -12.33 5.71 -0.80
N ARG A 87 -12.25 5.19 -2.04
CA ARG A 87 -11.97 6.04 -3.22
C ARG A 87 -13.02 7.13 -3.44
N TYR A 88 -14.27 6.85 -3.11
CA TYR A 88 -15.32 7.87 -3.16
C TYR A 88 -15.04 9.03 -2.18
N LEU A 89 -14.74 8.76 -0.90
CA LEU A 89 -14.40 9.83 0.04
C LEU A 89 -13.05 10.50 -0.27
N LEU A 90 -12.06 9.74 -0.75
CA LEU A 90 -10.78 10.29 -1.22
C LEU A 90 -10.96 11.29 -2.37
N ALA A 91 -12.06 11.27 -3.12
CA ALA A 91 -12.34 12.27 -4.17
C ALA A 91 -13.08 13.53 -3.67
N HIS A 92 -13.75 13.49 -2.51
CA HIS A 92 -14.69 14.55 -2.07
C HIS A 92 -14.31 15.23 -0.75
N LEU A 93 -13.55 14.57 0.14
CA LEU A 93 -13.11 15.18 1.40
C LEU A 93 -11.99 16.23 1.16
N PRO A 94 -11.87 17.27 1.98
CA PRO A 94 -10.76 18.21 1.89
C PRO A 94 -9.49 17.59 2.54
N VAL A 95 -8.31 18.16 2.27
CA VAL A 95 -7.00 17.50 2.49
C VAL A 95 -6.72 17.24 3.97
N GLU A 96 -7.23 18.08 4.86
CA GLU A 96 -7.06 17.97 6.32
C GLU A 96 -7.65 16.66 6.83
N HIS A 97 -8.81 16.24 6.29
CA HIS A 97 -9.43 14.96 6.61
C HIS A 97 -8.73 13.74 5.99
N LEU A 98 -7.88 13.94 4.96
CA LEU A 98 -7.04 12.88 4.39
C LEU A 98 -5.78 12.64 5.22
N LEU A 99 -5.27 13.71 5.84
CA LEU A 99 -4.11 13.72 6.75
C LEU A 99 -4.48 13.41 8.20
N HIS A 100 -5.77 13.49 8.55
CA HIS A 100 -6.20 13.24 9.91
C HIS A 100 -5.81 11.84 10.44
N ALA A 101 -5.40 11.79 11.70
CA ALA A 101 -5.10 10.57 12.45
C ALA A 101 -5.98 10.51 13.71
N ASN A 102 -6.55 9.34 13.99
CA ASN A 102 -7.34 9.14 15.21
C ASN A 102 -6.45 9.03 16.47
N GLU A 103 -7.07 8.96 17.65
CA GLU A 103 -6.34 8.89 18.94
C GLU A 103 -5.43 7.65 19.04
N SER A 104 -5.78 6.57 18.32
CA SER A 104 -4.93 5.38 18.16
C SER A 104 -3.75 5.56 17.19
N LYS A 105 -3.49 6.80 16.73
CA LYS A 105 -2.45 7.16 15.74
C LYS A 105 -2.60 6.42 14.41
N ARG A 106 -3.83 6.07 14.02
CA ARG A 106 -4.16 5.43 12.73
C ARG A 106 -4.66 6.52 11.77
N SER A 107 -3.89 6.77 10.72
CA SER A 107 -4.32 7.57 9.57
C SER A 107 -4.74 6.70 8.39
N VAL A 108 -5.37 7.32 7.39
CA VAL A 108 -5.80 6.66 6.16
C VAL A 108 -4.64 5.95 5.45
N LEU A 109 -3.48 6.61 5.34
CA LEU A 109 -2.28 6.01 4.74
C LEU A 109 -1.84 4.76 5.50
N SER A 110 -1.74 4.85 6.83
CA SER A 110 -1.32 3.73 7.68
C SER A 110 -2.25 2.52 7.57
N LEU A 111 -3.56 2.75 7.48
CA LEU A 111 -4.58 1.71 7.35
C LEU A 111 -4.54 1.04 5.97
N LEU A 112 -4.49 1.83 4.90
CA LEU A 112 -4.40 1.31 3.54
C LEU A 112 -3.11 0.51 3.29
N LEU A 113 -1.98 0.93 3.90
CA LEU A 113 -0.76 0.15 3.93
C LEU A 113 -0.93 -1.16 4.72
N SER A 114 -1.47 -1.08 5.95
CA SER A 114 -1.64 -2.26 6.82
C SER A 114 -2.48 -3.38 6.20
N ARG A 115 -3.53 -3.01 5.44
CA ARG A 115 -4.43 -3.93 4.75
C ARG A 115 -4.00 -4.27 3.32
N GLY A 116 -2.95 -3.61 2.81
CA GLY A 116 -2.29 -3.91 1.53
C GLY A 116 -3.05 -3.44 0.28
N HIS A 117 -3.54 -2.19 0.27
CA HIS A 117 -4.35 -1.60 -0.80
C HIS A 117 -3.56 -1.14 -2.05
N GLY A 118 -2.52 -1.90 -2.46
CA GLY A 118 -1.63 -1.52 -3.56
C GLY A 118 -2.26 -1.62 -4.96
N ASP A 119 -2.96 -2.73 -5.27
CA ASP A 119 -3.52 -2.97 -6.61
C ASP A 119 -4.94 -2.38 -6.82
N CYS A 120 -5.57 -1.79 -5.80
CA CYS A 120 -6.97 -1.32 -5.87
C CYS A 120 -7.12 0.21 -6.07
N GLY A 121 -6.03 0.92 -6.37
CA GLY A 121 -6.01 2.35 -6.63
C GLY A 121 -6.32 3.26 -5.43
N CYS A 122 -6.50 2.71 -4.23
CA CYS A 122 -6.78 3.54 -3.04
C CYS A 122 -5.54 4.31 -2.57
N LEU A 123 -4.37 3.68 -2.58
CA LEU A 123 -3.10 4.33 -2.24
C LEU A 123 -2.69 5.36 -3.30
N GLU A 124 -2.97 5.08 -4.58
CA GLU A 124 -2.82 6.04 -5.67
C GLU A 124 -3.71 7.28 -5.50
N ALA A 125 -5.02 7.07 -5.32
CA ALA A 125 -5.98 8.16 -5.14
C ALA A 125 -5.70 9.03 -3.91
N LEU A 126 -5.16 8.44 -2.83
CA LEU A 126 -4.70 9.19 -1.66
C LEU A 126 -3.46 10.03 -2.00
N LEU A 127 -2.40 9.40 -2.51
CA LEU A 127 -1.11 10.06 -2.75
C LEU A 127 -1.18 11.13 -3.86
N LEU A 128 -2.11 11.04 -4.81
CA LEU A 128 -2.40 12.10 -5.78
C LEU A 128 -2.98 13.39 -5.14
N ARG A 129 -3.48 13.32 -3.90
CA ARG A 129 -4.08 14.45 -3.18
C ARG A 129 -3.31 14.91 -1.95
N LEU A 130 -2.32 14.15 -1.50
CA LEU A 130 -1.45 14.57 -0.40
C LEU A 130 -0.33 15.46 -0.94
N PRO A 131 -0.03 16.61 -0.30
CA PRO A 131 1.13 17.40 -0.66
C PRO A 131 2.42 16.64 -0.32
N LEU A 132 3.44 16.75 -1.18
CA LEU A 132 4.69 15.97 -1.07
C LEU A 132 5.44 16.20 0.27
N SER A 133 5.27 17.37 0.88
CA SER A 133 5.82 17.71 2.21
C SER A 133 5.37 16.78 3.33
N VAL A 134 4.18 16.17 3.24
CA VAL A 134 3.68 15.16 4.21
C VAL A 134 4.56 13.90 4.21
N GLY A 135 5.23 13.60 3.09
CA GLY A 135 6.19 12.52 3.03
C GLY A 135 7.47 12.76 3.83
N ILE A 136 7.79 14.02 4.14
CA ILE A 136 9.11 14.46 4.59
C ILE A 136 9.13 14.74 6.11
N HIS A 137 8.03 15.19 6.71
CA HIS A 137 8.01 15.52 8.14
C HIS A 137 8.09 14.27 9.05
N PRO A 138 9.15 14.10 9.87
CA PRO A 138 9.38 12.86 10.63
C PRO A 138 8.48 12.73 11.88
N HIS A 139 7.80 13.79 12.30
CA HIS A 139 7.07 13.84 13.58
C HIS A 139 5.70 13.14 13.54
N GLU A 140 5.08 12.96 12.37
CA GLU A 140 3.83 12.19 12.22
C GLU A 140 4.08 10.82 11.59
N SER A 141 4.43 9.84 12.44
CA SER A 141 4.82 8.50 11.99
C SER A 141 3.77 7.80 11.11
N CYS A 142 2.47 8.06 11.31
CA CYS A 142 1.39 7.41 10.55
C CYS A 142 1.19 7.96 9.13
N ASN A 143 1.45 9.25 8.90
CA ASN A 143 1.29 9.93 7.61
C ASN A 143 2.56 9.97 6.76
N ARG A 144 3.73 9.70 7.37
CA ARG A 144 5.00 9.59 6.64
C ARG A 144 4.89 8.61 5.47
N ILE A 145 5.20 9.08 4.26
CA ILE A 145 5.36 8.23 3.08
C ILE A 145 6.53 7.28 3.32
N VAL A 146 6.29 5.99 3.14
CA VAL A 146 7.31 4.98 3.39
C VAL A 146 8.25 4.87 2.20
N LEU A 147 9.57 4.89 2.46
CA LEU A 147 10.57 4.82 1.39
C LEU A 147 11.46 3.57 1.47
N THR A 148 11.57 2.89 2.62
CA THR A 148 12.46 1.73 2.78
C THR A 148 11.70 0.41 2.59
N VAL A 149 12.38 -0.65 2.16
CA VAL A 149 11.76 -1.98 2.02
C VAL A 149 11.38 -2.56 3.39
N ALA A 150 12.21 -2.28 4.42
CA ALA A 150 11.97 -2.70 5.80
C ALA A 150 10.69 -2.06 6.36
N ASP A 151 10.59 -0.74 6.28
CA ASP A 151 9.44 0.01 6.75
C ASP A 151 8.15 -0.40 6.02
N ILE A 152 8.21 -0.67 4.70
CA ILE A 152 7.02 -1.12 3.92
C ILE A 152 6.51 -2.43 4.52
N LEU A 153 7.40 -3.39 4.79
CA LEU A 153 7.05 -4.67 5.39
C LEU A 153 6.56 -4.55 6.83
N ASP A 154 7.11 -3.62 7.61
CA ASP A 154 6.67 -3.35 8.97
C ASP A 154 5.30 -2.67 9.00
N ARG A 155 4.92 -1.89 7.98
CA ARG A 155 3.59 -1.29 7.88
C ARG A 155 2.53 -2.22 7.31
N ILE A 156 2.84 -3.04 6.31
CA ILE A 156 1.89 -4.06 5.81
C ILE A 156 1.68 -5.09 6.91
N LYS A 157 0.44 -5.32 7.35
CA LYS A 157 0.11 -6.28 8.42
C LYS A 157 -0.51 -7.57 7.90
N THR A 158 -1.20 -7.56 6.76
CA THR A 158 -1.63 -8.78 6.06
C THR A 158 -0.45 -9.70 5.71
N SER A 159 -0.71 -11.01 5.62
CA SER A 159 0.19 -12.03 5.08
C SER A 159 -0.19 -12.49 3.67
N GLU A 160 -1.30 -11.98 3.09
CA GLU A 160 -1.70 -12.32 1.73
C GLU A 160 -0.68 -11.80 0.71
N MET A 161 0.05 -12.72 0.07
CA MET A 161 1.14 -12.39 -0.87
C MET A 161 0.66 -11.52 -2.04
N ASP A 162 -0.60 -11.71 -2.47
CA ASP A 162 -1.29 -10.84 -3.42
C ASP A 162 -1.24 -9.36 -3.02
N ARG A 163 -1.59 -9.05 -1.77
CA ARG A 163 -1.66 -7.68 -1.27
C ARG A 163 -0.27 -7.10 -0.98
N VAL A 164 0.65 -7.92 -0.47
CA VAL A 164 2.06 -7.54 -0.27
C VAL A 164 2.68 -7.16 -1.62
N ALA A 165 2.57 -8.03 -2.63
CA ALA A 165 3.09 -7.78 -3.98
C ALA A 165 2.44 -6.55 -4.64
N GLY A 166 1.14 -6.33 -4.44
CA GLY A 166 0.45 -5.14 -4.93
C GLY A 166 1.00 -3.84 -4.36
N VAL A 167 1.29 -3.78 -3.05
CA VAL A 167 1.93 -2.61 -2.43
C VAL A 167 3.33 -2.40 -3.00
N PHE A 168 4.17 -3.44 -3.06
CA PHE A 168 5.50 -3.32 -3.66
C PHE A 168 5.46 -2.88 -5.13
N LYS A 169 4.56 -3.43 -5.93
CA LYS A 169 4.34 -3.02 -7.33
C LYS A 169 4.00 -1.53 -7.42
N PHE A 170 3.08 -1.03 -6.61
CA PHE A 170 2.75 0.40 -6.58
C PHE A 170 3.95 1.27 -6.16
N TRP A 171 4.64 0.92 -5.07
CA TRP A 171 5.80 1.67 -4.57
C TRP A 171 6.99 1.70 -5.54
N ILE A 172 7.17 0.63 -6.32
CA ILE A 172 8.16 0.56 -7.39
C ILE A 172 7.73 1.41 -8.59
N SER A 173 6.48 1.29 -9.05
CA SER A 173 5.97 2.07 -10.20
C SER A 173 5.95 3.58 -9.96
N THR A 174 5.70 4.01 -8.72
CA THR A 174 5.79 5.41 -8.29
C THR A 174 7.21 5.84 -7.93
N ASN A 175 8.17 4.90 -7.93
CA ASN A 175 9.58 5.08 -7.56
C ASN A 175 9.79 5.60 -6.12
N LEU A 176 8.82 5.37 -5.22
CA LEU A 176 8.89 5.78 -3.82
C LEU A 176 9.89 4.97 -2.98
N ILE A 177 10.42 3.85 -3.50
CA ILE A 177 11.46 3.08 -2.77
C ILE A 177 12.82 3.80 -2.86
N ASN A 178 13.27 4.35 -1.73
CA ASN A 178 14.55 5.04 -1.60
C ASN A 178 15.74 4.08 -1.75
N LEU A 179 16.64 4.46 -2.68
CA LEU A 179 18.06 4.08 -2.82
C LEU A 179 18.90 4.28 -1.56
N GLU A 180 18.59 3.64 -0.43
CA GLU A 180 19.51 3.62 0.71
C GLU A 180 20.69 2.72 0.39
N ASN A 181 21.88 3.31 0.48
CA ASN A 181 23.10 2.56 0.67
C ASN A 181 23.02 1.93 2.07
N THR A 182 23.19 0.62 2.17
CA THR A 182 23.39 -0.07 3.46
C THR A 182 24.78 0.27 3.99
N THR A 183 24.92 1.45 4.59
CA THR A 183 26.16 1.96 5.20
C THR A 183 25.92 2.68 6.54
N GLU A 184 24.68 2.74 7.03
CA GLU A 184 24.41 3.23 8.39
C GLU A 184 23.94 2.08 9.27
N GLU A 185 24.82 1.70 10.19
CA GLU A 185 24.57 0.74 11.26
C GLU A 185 23.64 1.39 12.30
N THR A 186 22.33 1.40 12.04
CA THR A 186 21.37 1.75 13.08
C THR A 186 21.25 0.60 14.07
N THR A 187 21.84 0.80 15.24
CA THR A 187 21.85 -0.12 16.38
C THR A 187 20.46 -0.41 16.96
N ASP A 188 20.42 -1.49 17.73
CA ASP A 188 19.34 -1.94 18.64
C ASP A 188 18.04 -2.49 18.02
N SER A 189 17.82 -3.78 18.29
CA SER A 189 16.53 -4.50 18.27
C SER A 189 15.82 -4.71 16.92
N ALA A 190 16.17 -3.98 15.85
CA ALA A 190 15.54 -4.19 14.54
C ALA A 190 16.04 -5.47 13.85
N GLU A 191 15.15 -6.46 13.69
CA GLU A 191 15.41 -7.66 12.88
C GLU A 191 15.85 -7.31 11.44
N ASP A 192 16.90 -7.97 10.94
CA ASP A 192 17.48 -7.75 9.61
C ASP A 192 16.37 -7.67 8.53
N PRO A 193 16.29 -6.56 7.77
CA PRO A 193 15.34 -6.40 6.68
C PRO A 193 15.29 -7.58 5.71
N ARG A 194 16.42 -8.26 5.47
CA ARG A 194 16.50 -9.47 4.64
C ARG A 194 15.70 -10.62 5.25
N ILE A 195 15.87 -10.90 6.55
CA ILE A 195 15.11 -11.93 7.26
C ILE A 195 13.61 -11.59 7.23
N LYS A 196 13.24 -10.32 7.44
CA LYS A 196 11.85 -9.86 7.28
C LYS A 196 11.30 -10.11 5.87
N ILE A 197 12.04 -9.73 4.82
CA ILE A 197 11.64 -9.97 3.42
C ILE A 197 11.46 -11.48 3.19
N GLN A 198 12.44 -12.30 3.55
CA GLN A 198 12.41 -13.76 3.37
C GLN A 198 11.20 -14.39 4.06
N ARG A 199 10.94 -14.07 5.34
CA ARG A 199 9.78 -14.57 6.08
C ARG A 199 8.45 -14.11 5.48
N ARG A 200 8.32 -12.85 5.11
CA ARG A 200 7.08 -12.24 4.59
C ARG A 200 6.81 -12.57 3.10
N THR A 201 7.71 -13.30 2.44
CA THR A 201 7.59 -13.69 1.02
C THR A 201 7.68 -15.20 0.84
N ILE A 202 8.90 -15.74 0.78
CA ILE A 202 9.16 -17.17 0.64
C ILE A 202 8.59 -17.96 1.82
N GLY A 203 8.80 -17.50 3.05
CA GLY A 203 8.23 -18.16 4.23
C GLY A 203 6.70 -18.29 4.20
N VAL A 204 6.00 -17.29 3.65
CA VAL A 204 4.53 -17.35 3.45
C VAL A 204 4.17 -18.39 2.40
N VAL A 205 4.79 -18.34 1.21
CA VAL A 205 4.47 -19.27 0.12
C VAL A 205 4.82 -20.71 0.50
N VAL A 206 5.95 -20.93 1.18
CA VAL A 206 6.34 -22.21 1.76
C VAL A 206 5.26 -22.67 2.74
N SER A 207 4.92 -21.88 3.76
CA SER A 207 3.88 -22.21 4.75
C SER A 207 2.55 -22.61 4.09
N ASP A 208 2.15 -21.89 3.03
CA ASP A 208 0.95 -22.19 2.25
C ASP A 208 1.00 -23.55 1.52
N CYS A 209 2.15 -23.91 0.92
CA CYS A 209 2.39 -25.25 0.37
C CYS A 209 2.32 -26.32 1.46
N LEU A 210 2.96 -26.07 2.61
CA LEU A 210 3.08 -27.03 3.71
C LEU A 210 1.76 -27.34 4.40
N ALA A 211 0.85 -26.37 4.46
CA ALA A 211 -0.39 -26.52 5.19
C ALA A 211 -1.45 -27.34 4.42
N GLY A 212 -1.38 -27.40 3.09
CA GLY A 212 -2.18 -28.31 2.25
C GLY A 212 -3.68 -27.97 2.09
N TRP A 213 -4.25 -27.10 2.93
CA TRP A 213 -5.66 -26.65 2.82
C TRP A 213 -5.87 -25.51 1.82
N LYS A 214 -4.80 -24.92 1.29
CA LYS A 214 -4.87 -23.84 0.29
C LYS A 214 -4.95 -24.39 -1.14
N ASN A 215 -5.79 -23.76 -1.95
CA ASN A 215 -6.00 -24.14 -3.35
C ASN A 215 -4.70 -23.98 -4.17
N THR A 216 -4.31 -25.03 -4.91
CA THR A 216 -3.12 -25.06 -5.79
C THR A 216 -3.01 -23.85 -6.72
N THR A 217 -4.12 -23.32 -7.25
CA THR A 217 -4.13 -22.13 -8.11
C THR A 217 -3.74 -20.86 -7.36
N VAL A 218 -4.13 -20.73 -6.09
CA VAL A 218 -3.77 -19.61 -5.21
C VAL A 218 -2.28 -19.68 -4.85
N ILE A 219 -1.79 -20.88 -4.55
CA ILE A 219 -0.36 -21.12 -4.28
C ILE A 219 0.47 -20.78 -5.52
N ARG A 220 0.12 -21.29 -6.71
CA ARG A 220 0.82 -20.96 -7.97
C ARG A 220 0.85 -19.45 -8.27
N THR A 221 -0.25 -18.75 -7.99
CA THR A 221 -0.35 -17.29 -8.17
C THR A 221 0.55 -16.56 -7.17
N SER A 222 0.59 -17.02 -5.92
CA SER A 222 1.44 -16.45 -4.86
C SER A 222 2.93 -16.68 -5.14
N THR A 223 3.32 -17.87 -5.58
CA THR A 223 4.67 -18.20 -6.08
C THR A 223 5.11 -17.25 -7.18
N PHE A 224 4.27 -17.07 -8.22
CA PHE A 224 4.59 -16.18 -9.34
C PHE A 224 4.77 -14.72 -8.89
N LYS A 225 3.87 -14.19 -8.06
CA LYS A 225 3.96 -12.82 -7.53
C LYS A 225 5.18 -12.62 -6.62
N CYS A 226 5.52 -13.63 -5.81
CA CYS A 226 6.73 -13.64 -5.00
C CYS A 226 7.99 -13.54 -5.87
N ILE A 227 8.14 -14.43 -6.86
CA ILE A 227 9.27 -14.43 -7.82
C ILE A 227 9.37 -13.08 -8.54
N GLN A 228 8.27 -12.55 -9.07
CA GLN A 228 8.27 -11.23 -9.73
C GLN A 228 8.70 -10.09 -8.80
N MET A 229 8.30 -10.13 -7.52
CA MET A 229 8.67 -9.11 -6.55
C MET A 229 10.15 -9.19 -6.18
N LEU A 230 10.67 -10.41 -5.95
CA LEU A 230 12.09 -10.64 -5.68
C LEU A 230 12.96 -10.23 -6.88
N ALA A 231 12.57 -10.58 -8.10
CA ALA A 231 13.26 -10.16 -9.32
C ALA A 231 13.33 -8.64 -9.44
N LYS A 232 12.20 -7.93 -9.21
CA LYS A 232 12.20 -6.46 -9.21
C LYS A 232 13.09 -5.88 -8.13
N LEU A 233 13.01 -6.38 -6.89
CA LEU A 233 13.86 -5.90 -5.79
C LEU A 233 15.36 -6.17 -6.05
N HIS A 234 15.70 -7.29 -6.70
CA HIS A 234 17.07 -7.60 -7.13
C HIS A 234 17.54 -6.65 -8.25
N ILE A 235 16.73 -6.41 -9.29
CA ILE A 235 17.00 -5.42 -10.35
C ILE A 235 17.18 -4.00 -9.78
N LEU A 236 16.44 -3.66 -8.72
CA LEU A 236 16.56 -2.40 -8.00
C LEU A 236 17.80 -2.36 -7.09
N GLY A 237 18.61 -3.41 -6.98
CA GLY A 237 19.79 -3.46 -6.10
C GLY A 237 19.44 -3.55 -4.61
N ARG A 238 18.23 -3.98 -4.23
CA ARG A 238 17.80 -4.17 -2.84
C ARG A 238 18.05 -5.57 -2.29
N LEU A 239 18.26 -6.55 -3.15
CA LEU A 239 18.58 -7.94 -2.79
C LEU A 239 19.85 -8.36 -3.53
N SER A 240 20.78 -9.04 -2.86
CA SER A 240 21.95 -9.65 -3.47
C SER A 240 21.62 -11.05 -4.02
N THR A 241 22.51 -11.65 -4.80
CA THR A 241 22.36 -13.07 -5.23
C THR A 241 22.42 -14.01 -4.03
N ALA A 242 23.28 -13.71 -3.04
CA ALA A 242 23.33 -14.44 -1.76
C ALA A 242 22.01 -14.40 -0.96
N PHE A 243 21.16 -13.38 -1.17
CA PHE A 243 19.80 -13.38 -0.62
C PHE A 243 18.91 -14.41 -1.31
N LEU A 244 18.98 -14.53 -2.64
CA LEU A 244 18.24 -15.54 -3.40
C LEU A 244 18.70 -16.96 -3.02
N GLU A 245 19.99 -17.16 -2.75
CA GLU A 245 20.53 -18.42 -2.20
C GLU A 245 20.02 -18.71 -0.78
N SER A 246 19.79 -17.69 0.06
CA SER A 246 19.11 -17.84 1.35
C SER A 246 17.67 -18.31 1.15
N CYS A 247 16.94 -17.70 0.22
CA CYS A 247 15.59 -18.13 -0.16
C CYS A 247 15.54 -19.57 -0.70
N ARG A 248 16.54 -19.99 -1.48
CA ARG A 248 16.64 -21.37 -1.99
C ARG A 248 16.80 -22.37 -0.84
N ARG A 249 17.70 -22.08 0.11
CA ARG A 249 17.96 -22.92 1.29
C ARG A 249 16.74 -23.07 2.21
N GLU A 250 15.93 -22.02 2.38
CA GLU A 250 14.65 -22.08 3.13
C GLU A 250 13.71 -23.15 2.57
N ILE A 251 13.63 -23.23 1.23
CA ILE A 251 12.76 -24.17 0.52
C ILE A 251 13.33 -25.60 0.63
N GLU A 252 14.64 -25.75 0.47
CA GLU A 252 15.37 -27.03 0.64
C GLU A 252 15.15 -27.61 2.04
N VAL A 253 15.41 -26.82 3.09
CA VAL A 253 15.18 -27.18 4.49
C VAL A 253 13.72 -27.58 4.73
N SER A 254 12.77 -26.88 4.09
CA SER A 254 11.36 -27.19 4.20
C SER A 254 10.97 -28.52 3.53
N GLN A 255 11.68 -28.96 2.49
CA GLN A 255 11.47 -30.27 1.86
C GLN A 255 12.07 -31.41 2.70
N THR A 256 13.24 -31.19 3.31
CA THR A 256 14.01 -32.22 4.03
C THR A 256 13.70 -32.31 5.53
N LEU A 257 12.92 -31.37 6.09
CA LEU A 257 12.57 -31.40 7.51
C LEU A 257 11.85 -32.71 7.86
N ASP A 258 12.34 -33.40 8.90
CA ASP A 258 11.67 -34.59 9.41
C ASP A 258 10.31 -34.20 10.03
N ARG A 259 9.24 -34.87 9.60
CA ARG A 259 7.85 -34.45 9.83
C ARG A 259 7.01 -35.64 10.28
N GLN A 260 6.19 -35.42 11.30
CA GLN A 260 5.19 -36.38 11.77
C GLN A 260 4.22 -36.86 10.68
N LYS A 261 3.97 -36.05 9.64
CA LYS A 261 3.27 -36.44 8.41
C LYS A 261 4.18 -36.14 7.20
N PRO A 262 4.45 -37.12 6.31
CA PRO A 262 5.20 -36.87 5.08
C PRO A 262 4.45 -35.92 4.15
N LEU A 263 5.20 -35.19 3.31
CA LEU A 263 4.63 -34.28 2.31
C LEU A 263 3.85 -35.05 1.24
N GLU A 264 2.68 -34.53 0.88
CA GLU A 264 1.89 -35.07 -0.22
C GLU A 264 2.53 -34.68 -1.58
N PRO A 265 2.40 -35.49 -2.65
CA PRO A 265 3.04 -35.22 -3.94
C PRO A 265 2.72 -33.85 -4.53
N ILE A 266 1.52 -33.32 -4.26
CA ILE A 266 1.11 -31.98 -4.67
C ILE A 266 1.93 -30.88 -3.98
N GLN A 267 2.27 -31.05 -2.70
CA GLN A 267 3.05 -30.11 -1.90
C GLN A 267 4.52 -30.12 -2.33
N ILE A 268 5.08 -31.31 -2.55
CA ILE A 268 6.44 -31.49 -3.10
C ILE A 268 6.56 -30.75 -4.43
N LYS A 269 5.61 -30.96 -5.35
CA LYS A 269 5.58 -30.28 -6.66
C LYS A 269 5.48 -28.76 -6.54
N GLN A 270 4.69 -28.24 -5.59
CA GLN A 270 4.57 -26.79 -5.36
C GLN A 270 5.87 -26.19 -4.80
N LEU A 271 6.56 -26.88 -3.89
CA LEU A 271 7.86 -26.46 -3.37
C LEU A 271 8.95 -26.51 -4.44
N GLN A 272 8.96 -27.55 -5.29
CA GLN A 272 9.85 -27.66 -6.45
C GLN A 272 9.65 -26.49 -7.42
N GLN A 273 8.40 -26.16 -7.79
CA GLN A 273 8.10 -25.00 -8.65
C GLN A 273 8.58 -23.66 -8.06
N LEU A 274 8.50 -23.49 -6.74
CA LEU A 274 9.04 -22.31 -6.07
C LEU A 274 10.58 -22.30 -6.12
N GLN A 275 11.22 -23.45 -5.88
CA GLN A 275 12.68 -23.62 -5.92
C GLN A 275 13.25 -23.38 -7.34
N GLU A 276 12.66 -23.99 -8.36
CA GLU A 276 12.96 -23.77 -9.79
C GLU A 276 12.89 -22.28 -10.14
N GLY A 277 11.84 -21.58 -9.68
CA GLY A 277 11.70 -20.14 -9.87
C GLY A 277 12.82 -19.32 -9.23
N ILE A 278 13.31 -19.70 -8.05
CA ILE A 278 14.44 -19.03 -7.39
C ILE A 278 15.77 -19.36 -8.06
N VAL A 279 15.99 -20.61 -8.47
CA VAL A 279 17.18 -21.02 -9.25
C VAL A 279 17.26 -20.21 -10.55
N HIS A 280 16.14 -20.13 -11.29
CA HIS A 280 16.08 -19.33 -12.52
C HIS A 280 16.43 -17.85 -12.30
N LEU A 281 16.00 -17.23 -11.18
CA LEU A 281 16.43 -15.86 -10.86
C LEU A 281 17.94 -15.76 -10.57
N ILE A 282 18.52 -16.74 -9.88
CA ILE A 282 19.96 -16.78 -9.62
C ILE A 282 20.73 -16.87 -10.94
N ASP A 283 20.32 -17.76 -11.83
CA ASP A 283 20.95 -17.97 -13.15
C ASP A 283 20.86 -16.70 -14.02
N VAL A 284 19.67 -16.09 -14.11
CA VAL A 284 19.42 -14.88 -14.93
C VAL A 284 20.23 -13.67 -14.43
N PHE A 285 20.52 -13.58 -13.13
CA PHE A 285 21.27 -12.46 -12.55
C PHE A 285 22.75 -12.76 -12.28
N THR A 286 23.27 -13.89 -12.75
CA THR A 286 24.68 -14.27 -12.57
C THR A 286 25.37 -14.46 -13.93
N PRO A 287 26.31 -13.58 -14.35
CA PRO A 287 26.84 -12.42 -13.63
C PRO A 287 26.07 -11.11 -13.88
N ILE A 288 25.72 -10.43 -12.78
CA ILE A 288 25.24 -9.04 -12.60
C ILE A 288 24.23 -8.49 -13.63
N PRO A 289 23.01 -8.05 -13.22
CA PRO A 289 22.05 -7.43 -14.14
C PRO A 289 22.66 -6.24 -14.91
N PRO A 290 22.35 -6.08 -16.22
CA PRO A 290 23.07 -5.15 -17.07
C PRO A 290 23.00 -3.71 -16.55
N LEU A 291 24.19 -3.10 -16.42
CA LEU A 291 24.44 -1.73 -15.94
C LEU A 291 23.42 -0.70 -16.43
N LYS A 292 22.96 -0.84 -17.69
CA LYS A 292 21.90 -0.03 -18.32
C LYS A 292 20.66 0.15 -17.44
N THR A 293 20.18 -0.91 -16.79
CA THR A 293 18.97 -0.88 -15.95
C THR A 293 19.21 -0.15 -14.63
N LEU A 294 20.37 -0.37 -14.00
CA LEU A 294 20.78 0.32 -12.78
C LEU A 294 20.98 1.83 -13.03
N THR A 295 21.60 2.21 -14.15
CA THR A 295 21.81 3.61 -14.54
C THR A 295 20.49 4.34 -14.75
N ILE A 296 19.54 3.77 -15.51
CA ILE A 296 18.22 4.36 -15.76
C ILE A 296 17.46 4.63 -14.45
N LEU A 297 17.48 3.67 -13.53
CA LEU A 297 16.81 3.78 -12.23
C LEU A 297 17.51 4.75 -11.27
N ARG A 298 18.84 4.88 -11.35
CA ARG A 298 19.62 5.85 -10.56
C ARG A 298 19.36 7.28 -11.05
N VAL A 299 19.31 7.48 -12.36
CA VAL A 299 18.97 8.76 -12.99
C VAL A 299 17.53 9.20 -12.67
N ARG A 300 16.52 8.32 -12.85
CA ARG A 300 15.12 8.62 -12.46
C ARG A 300 15.00 9.09 -11.01
N ARG A 301 15.76 8.49 -10.09
CA ARG A 301 15.75 8.84 -8.66
C ARG A 301 16.48 10.13 -8.34
N GLN A 302 17.63 10.41 -8.97
CA GLN A 302 18.29 11.70 -8.78
C GLN A 302 17.40 12.85 -9.27
N LEU A 303 16.75 12.67 -10.41
CA LEU A 303 15.71 13.59 -10.91
C LEU A 303 14.58 13.78 -9.89
N GLN A 304 14.00 12.69 -9.35
CA GLN A 304 12.93 12.81 -8.35
C GLN A 304 13.39 13.45 -7.03
N ARG A 305 14.63 13.20 -6.57
CA ARG A 305 15.19 13.91 -5.42
C ARG A 305 15.38 15.40 -5.71
N ALA A 306 15.88 15.74 -6.90
CA ALA A 306 15.98 17.13 -7.34
C ALA A 306 14.59 17.82 -7.44
N MET A 307 13.56 17.11 -7.91
CA MET A 307 12.18 17.60 -7.88
C MET A 307 11.66 17.84 -6.46
N LEU A 308 11.94 16.92 -5.52
CA LEU A 308 11.50 17.04 -4.13
C LEU A 308 12.19 18.21 -3.42
N SER A 309 13.47 18.49 -3.70
CA SER A 309 14.17 19.67 -3.18
C SER A 309 13.78 20.97 -3.89
N ALA A 310 13.63 20.98 -5.22
CA ALA A 310 13.20 22.18 -5.95
C ALA A 310 11.74 22.59 -5.61
N SER A 311 10.92 21.64 -5.16
CA SER A 311 9.56 21.89 -4.66
C SER A 311 9.53 22.69 -3.36
N GLU A 312 10.64 22.86 -2.65
CA GLU A 312 10.72 23.73 -1.46
C GLU A 312 10.79 25.22 -1.85
N GLU A 313 11.37 25.54 -3.02
CA GLU A 313 11.48 26.93 -3.51
C GLU A 313 10.33 27.36 -4.44
N SER A 314 9.68 26.42 -5.15
CA SER A 314 8.76 26.71 -6.25
C SER A 314 7.33 26.13 -6.08
N ALA A 315 6.77 26.23 -4.88
CA ALA A 315 5.42 25.72 -4.53
C ALA A 315 4.22 26.40 -5.24
N ARG A 316 4.43 27.03 -6.41
CA ARG A 316 3.43 27.74 -7.21
C ARG A 316 3.66 27.62 -8.74
N ASP A 317 3.79 26.42 -9.29
CA ASP A 317 2.96 26.10 -10.46
C ASP A 317 2.84 24.60 -10.76
N ALA A 318 1.85 24.26 -11.58
CA ALA A 318 1.37 22.90 -11.76
C ALA A 318 2.24 22.03 -12.69
N ASN A 319 1.91 20.73 -12.69
CA ASN A 319 2.33 19.71 -13.65
C ASN A 319 3.77 19.16 -13.47
N CYS A 320 3.97 18.42 -12.36
CA CYS A 320 5.16 17.61 -12.08
C CYS A 320 5.59 16.70 -13.25
N LYS A 321 4.66 16.26 -14.12
CA LYS A 321 4.97 15.49 -15.33
C LYS A 321 5.73 16.33 -16.36
N ALA A 322 5.35 17.59 -16.56
CA ALA A 322 6.07 18.52 -17.45
C ALA A 322 7.46 18.86 -16.89
N PHE A 323 7.56 19.14 -15.59
CA PHE A 323 8.84 19.40 -14.93
C PHE A 323 9.79 18.19 -15.00
N PHE A 324 9.29 16.97 -14.76
CA PHE A 324 10.08 15.74 -14.92
C PHE A 324 10.58 15.54 -16.36
N HIS A 325 9.73 15.80 -17.38
CA HIS A 325 10.16 15.75 -18.78
C HIS A 325 11.19 16.84 -19.13
N HIS A 326 11.08 18.03 -18.54
CA HIS A 326 12.03 19.12 -18.74
C HIS A 326 13.40 18.77 -18.14
N GLN A 327 13.45 18.36 -16.88
CA GLN A 327 14.68 17.92 -16.20
C GLN A 327 15.36 16.75 -16.93
N ILE A 328 14.61 15.80 -17.51
CA ILE A 328 15.17 14.72 -18.33
C ILE A 328 15.82 15.23 -19.63
N LYS A 329 15.28 16.29 -20.24
CA LYS A 329 15.89 16.93 -21.40
C LYS A 329 17.18 17.67 -21.03
N GLU A 330 17.23 18.33 -19.88
CA GLU A 330 18.42 19.06 -19.40
C GLU A 330 19.62 18.15 -19.12
N LEU A 331 19.39 16.89 -18.76
CA LEU A 331 20.46 15.90 -18.57
C LEU A 331 21.21 15.50 -19.87
N ASN A 332 20.81 16.00 -21.04
CA ASN A 332 21.45 15.73 -22.35
C ASN A 332 21.69 14.22 -22.61
N LEU A 333 20.77 13.37 -22.15
CA LEU A 333 20.90 11.92 -22.27
C LEU A 333 20.70 11.47 -23.73
N PRO A 334 21.43 10.43 -24.19
CA PRO A 334 21.12 9.72 -25.43
C PRO A 334 19.63 9.39 -25.54
N MET A 335 19.04 9.60 -26.71
CA MET A 335 17.59 9.52 -26.94
C MET A 335 16.95 8.20 -26.46
N TYR A 336 17.66 7.07 -26.58
CA TYR A 336 17.17 5.78 -26.09
C TYR A 336 17.08 5.72 -24.55
N LEU A 337 17.96 6.40 -23.82
CA LEU A 337 17.90 6.47 -22.36
C LEU A 337 16.75 7.38 -21.93
N SER A 338 16.58 8.56 -22.53
CA SER A 338 15.47 9.44 -22.18
C SER A 338 14.11 8.79 -22.48
N GLN A 339 13.97 8.06 -23.58
CA GLN A 339 12.77 7.25 -23.87
C GLN A 339 12.54 6.14 -22.82
N MET A 340 13.56 5.36 -22.44
CA MET A 340 13.42 4.33 -21.39
C MET A 340 13.16 4.89 -19.99
N ILE A 341 13.64 6.11 -19.71
CA ILE A 341 13.38 6.86 -18.47
C ILE A 341 11.96 7.44 -18.46
N LEU A 342 11.36 7.70 -19.61
CA LEU A 342 10.01 8.27 -19.75
C LEU A 342 8.90 7.22 -19.91
N LEU A 343 9.22 6.01 -20.37
CA LEU A 343 8.25 4.93 -20.49
C LEU A 343 7.66 4.54 -19.12
N GLN A 344 6.33 4.49 -19.09
CA GLN A 344 5.55 3.68 -18.16
C GLN A 344 5.15 2.39 -18.89
N GLU A 345 5.12 1.28 -18.14
CA GLU A 345 4.62 -0.04 -18.53
C GLU A 345 5.54 -0.98 -19.36
N ASN A 346 5.43 -2.26 -19.00
CA ASN A 346 5.70 -3.47 -19.78
C ASN A 346 7.08 -3.65 -20.45
N VAL A 347 8.09 -3.93 -19.63
CA VAL A 347 9.14 -4.88 -20.07
C VAL A 347 8.52 -6.28 -20.07
N HIS A 348 7.95 -6.67 -21.21
CA HIS A 348 7.78 -8.09 -21.52
C HIS A 348 9.16 -8.67 -21.78
N PHE A 349 9.61 -9.57 -20.91
CA PHE A 349 10.67 -10.50 -21.26
C PHE A 349 10.06 -11.54 -22.20
N CYS A 350 10.62 -11.65 -23.40
CA CYS A 350 10.43 -12.79 -24.29
C CYS A 350 11.23 -13.99 -23.77
#